data_AF-A0A5K1K5I5-F1
#
_entry.id   AF-A0A5K1K5I5-F1
#
_cell.length_a   1.000
_cell.length_b   1.000
_cell.length_c   1.000
_cell.angle_alpha   90.00
_cell.angle_beta   90.00
_cell.angle_gamma   90.00
#
_symmetry.space_group_name_H-M   'P 1'
#
loop_
_entity.id
_entity.type
_entity.pdbx_description
1 polymer ?
#
loop_
_entity_poly.entity_id
_entity_poly.type
_entity_poly.pdbx_seq_one_letter_code
_entity_poly.pdbx_strand_id
1 'polypeptide(L)'
;MVLLCSSTTARDPTAFCTIRTDKEVWEPTIEPLFQFSNGAGACLVREAWSFDMQNVGEAAVVNADVLSDENILSIEDWADGVKAFVASGRLNGHKLVAIGHSSGSCLTGYTTDTHGYPAIPYKAIILVEPSISGREAYLENQEERQMAVDFMIKSLSNRRTFWRSREEARAFFAKRIPWQLWDSRVLDLWVVTLFSLFFSQHPHA
;
A
#
# COMPACT_ATOMS: atom_id res chain seq x y z
N MET A 1 -6.37 -5.23 16.77
CA MET A 1 -6.33 -4.06 15.88
C MET A 1 -5.51 -4.43 14.67
N VAL A 2 -5.96 -4.08 13.47
CA VAL A 2 -5.30 -4.45 12.21
C VAL A 2 -4.66 -3.22 11.58
N LEU A 3 -3.36 -3.25 11.30
CA LEU A 3 -2.70 -2.28 10.42
C LEU A 3 -2.65 -2.87 9.01
N LEU A 4 -3.20 -2.17 8.03
CA LEU A 4 -3.31 -2.60 6.64
C LEU A 4 -2.61 -1.59 5.73
N CYS A 5 -1.57 -2.04 5.04
CA CYS A 5 -0.79 -1.15 4.20
C CYS A 5 -0.75 -1.64 2.76
N SER A 6 -1.23 -0.78 1.87
CA SER A 6 -0.95 -0.82 0.44
C SER A 6 -0.31 0.50 0.04
N SER A 7 0.80 0.43 -0.66
CA SER A 7 1.39 1.55 -1.38
C SER A 7 2.50 1.06 -2.29
N THR A 8 2.84 1.84 -3.31
CA THR A 8 3.94 1.49 -4.23
C THR A 8 4.54 2.74 -4.87
N THR A 9 5.82 3.02 -4.64
CA THR A 9 6.72 3.79 -5.53
C THR A 9 8.18 3.30 -5.38
N ALA A 10 9.07 3.69 -6.29
CA ALA A 10 10.43 3.16 -6.39
C ALA A 10 11.41 4.12 -7.09
N ARG A 11 12.72 3.96 -6.82
CA ARG A 11 13.88 3.85 -7.75
C ARG A 11 14.95 3.00 -7.02
N ASP A 12 15.85 2.22 -7.62
CA ASP A 12 16.01 1.85 -9.03
C ASP A 12 16.07 0.31 -9.28
N PRO A 13 17.19 -0.48 -9.27
CA PRO A 13 17.17 -1.76 -9.98
C PRO A 13 17.29 -3.02 -9.08
N THR A 14 16.15 -3.60 -8.65
CA THR A 14 15.88 -5.07 -8.56
C THR A 14 14.42 -5.36 -8.13
N ALA A 15 13.86 -6.51 -8.55
CA ALA A 15 12.42 -6.75 -8.77
C ALA A 15 11.41 -5.95 -7.91
N PHE A 16 10.67 -5.00 -8.51
CA PHE A 16 9.56 -4.30 -7.84
C PHE A 16 8.28 -4.16 -8.68
N CYS A 17 7.16 -4.48 -8.05
CA CYS A 17 5.80 -4.41 -8.60
C CYS A 17 5.09 -3.14 -8.14
N THR A 18 4.47 -2.39 -9.05
CA THR A 18 3.49 -1.37 -8.66
C THR A 18 2.07 -1.74 -9.09
N ILE A 19 1.27 -2.13 -8.11
CA ILE A 19 -0.14 -1.80 -8.09
C ILE A 19 -0.21 -0.66 -7.08
N ARG A 20 -0.37 0.58 -7.56
CA ARG A 20 -0.80 1.67 -6.69
C ARG A 20 -2.13 1.21 -6.12
N THR A 21 -2.22 1.06 -4.81
CA THR A 21 -3.45 0.72 -4.10
C THR A 21 -3.52 1.65 -2.91
N ASP A 22 -4.42 2.61 -3.04
CA ASP A 22 -4.85 3.55 -2.01
C ASP A 22 -5.49 2.81 -0.82
N LYS A 23 -5.40 3.42 0.37
CA LYS A 23 -5.85 2.80 1.63
C LYS A 23 -7.31 2.33 1.63
N GLU A 24 -8.16 2.91 0.78
CA GLU A 24 -9.58 2.60 0.59
C GLU A 24 -9.81 1.21 -0.01
N VAL A 25 -8.93 0.71 -0.89
CA VAL A 25 -9.13 -0.60 -1.54
C VAL A 25 -9.16 -1.78 -0.57
N TRP A 26 -8.71 -1.57 0.68
CA TRP A 26 -8.81 -2.54 1.76
C TRP A 26 -10.18 -2.58 2.43
N GLU A 27 -11.06 -1.59 2.28
CA GLU A 27 -12.37 -1.56 2.96
C GLU A 27 -13.17 -2.88 2.79
N PRO A 28 -13.28 -3.48 1.58
CA PRO A 28 -14.00 -4.74 1.40
C PRO A 28 -13.33 -5.96 2.04
N THR A 29 -12.05 -5.84 2.41
CA THR A 29 -11.28 -6.84 3.18
C THR A 29 -11.35 -6.56 4.68
N ILE A 30 -11.44 -5.29 5.09
CA ILE A 30 -11.54 -4.82 6.48
C ILE A 30 -12.92 -5.14 7.08
N GLU A 31 -13.99 -4.83 6.36
CA GLU A 31 -15.37 -4.92 6.84
C GLU A 31 -15.70 -6.32 7.43
N PRO A 32 -15.36 -7.45 6.78
CA PRO A 32 -15.56 -8.78 7.37
C PRO A 32 -14.75 -9.04 8.65
N LEU A 33 -13.60 -8.38 8.86
CA LEU A 33 -12.74 -8.64 10.02
C LEU A 33 -13.41 -8.24 11.35
N PHE A 34 -14.30 -7.25 11.32
CA PHE A 34 -15.07 -6.81 12.47
C PHE A 34 -16.20 -7.79 12.86
N GLN A 35 -16.60 -8.69 11.97
CA GLN A 35 -17.63 -9.69 12.23
C GLN A 35 -17.11 -10.88 13.06
N PHE A 36 -15.78 -11.04 13.21
CA PHE A 36 -15.21 -12.09 14.02
C PHE A 36 -15.30 -11.77 15.53
N SER A 37 -15.95 -12.65 16.28
CA SER A 37 -16.00 -12.64 17.74
C SER A 37 -15.25 -13.84 18.34
N ASN A 38 -14.83 -13.70 19.61
CA ASN A 38 -14.37 -14.85 20.39
C ASN A 38 -15.55 -15.73 20.83
N GLY A 39 -15.26 -16.89 21.44
CA GLY A 39 -16.30 -17.80 21.98
C GLY A 39 -17.17 -17.22 23.11
N ALA A 40 -16.90 -15.99 23.57
CA ALA A 40 -17.72 -15.24 24.51
C ALA A 40 -18.48 -14.06 23.85
N GLY A 41 -18.50 -14.00 22.51
CA GLY A 41 -19.23 -12.99 21.73
C GLY A 41 -18.56 -11.63 21.61
N ALA A 42 -17.38 -11.41 22.20
CA ALA A 42 -16.66 -10.15 22.08
C ALA A 42 -15.88 -10.07 20.76
N CYS A 43 -16.03 -8.95 20.03
CA CYS A 43 -15.32 -8.72 18.76
C CYS A 43 -13.80 -8.81 18.94
N LEU A 44 -13.13 -9.52 18.02
CA LEU A 44 -11.66 -9.69 18.01
C LEU A 44 -10.92 -8.43 17.51
N VAL A 45 -11.57 -7.66 16.62
CA VAL A 45 -10.99 -6.48 15.98
C VAL A 45 -11.70 -5.23 16.48
N ARG A 46 -11.09 -4.55 17.48
CA ARG A 46 -11.61 -3.27 18.00
C ARG A 46 -11.63 -2.16 16.94
N GLU A 47 -10.61 -2.16 16.08
CA GLU A 47 -10.38 -1.13 15.06
C GLU A 47 -9.43 -1.68 13.97
N ALA A 48 -9.44 -1.03 12.82
CA ALA A 48 -8.50 -1.22 11.73
C ALA A 48 -8.00 0.17 11.28
N TRP A 49 -6.74 0.24 10.89
CA TRP A 49 -6.09 1.44 10.37
C TRP A 49 -5.41 1.08 9.06
N SER A 50 -5.60 1.89 8.01
CA SER A 50 -4.86 1.78 6.77
C SER A 50 -4.12 3.08 6.44
N PHE A 51 -2.93 2.95 5.85
CA PHE A 51 -2.05 4.08 5.55
C PHE A 51 -1.69 4.09 4.06
N ASP A 52 -1.79 5.27 3.46
CA ASP A 52 -1.08 5.57 2.22
C ASP A 52 0.43 5.73 2.50
N MET A 53 1.26 5.60 1.46
CA MET A 53 2.61 6.18 1.44
C MET A 53 2.54 7.66 1.10
N GLN A 54 3.57 8.40 1.48
CA GLN A 54 3.59 9.86 1.41
C GLN A 54 3.32 10.44 0.01
N ASN A 55 3.52 9.66 -1.07
CA ASN A 55 3.22 9.99 -2.47
C ASN A 55 2.09 9.15 -3.13
N VAL A 56 1.29 8.44 -2.33
CA VAL A 56 0.12 7.66 -2.74
C VAL A 56 -1.15 8.26 -2.10
N GLY A 57 -2.32 7.97 -2.69
CA GLY A 57 -3.62 8.31 -2.12
C GLY A 57 -3.77 9.79 -1.75
N GLU A 58 -4.46 10.05 -0.63
CA GLU A 58 -4.66 11.41 -0.11
C GLU A 58 -3.36 12.01 0.43
N ALA A 59 -2.45 11.18 0.93
CA ALA A 59 -1.15 11.63 1.42
C ALA A 59 -0.33 12.34 0.33
N ALA A 60 -0.45 11.92 -0.95
CA ALA A 60 0.16 12.60 -2.09
C ALA A 60 -0.31 14.05 -2.26
N VAL A 61 -1.57 14.34 -1.91
CA VAL A 61 -2.14 15.70 -1.98
C VAL A 61 -1.65 16.53 -0.79
N VAL A 62 -1.65 15.96 0.41
CA VAL A 62 -1.19 16.64 1.64
C VAL A 62 0.30 16.98 1.58
N ASN A 63 1.12 16.12 0.95
CA ASN A 63 2.56 16.31 0.82
C ASN A 63 2.97 17.01 -0.49
N ALA A 64 2.04 17.55 -1.28
CA ALA A 64 2.32 18.08 -2.62
C ALA A 64 3.43 19.15 -2.65
N ASP A 65 3.55 19.97 -1.60
CA ASP A 65 4.57 21.04 -1.49
C ASP A 65 5.99 20.53 -1.17
N VAL A 66 6.14 19.27 -0.72
CA VAL A 66 7.43 18.67 -0.31
C VAL A 66 7.87 17.48 -1.17
N LEU A 67 6.94 16.89 -1.93
CA LEU A 67 7.23 15.87 -2.93
C LEU A 67 7.91 16.51 -4.15
N SER A 68 9.03 15.94 -4.57
CA SER A 68 9.75 16.35 -5.78
C SER A 68 10.34 15.15 -6.49
N ASP A 69 10.71 15.31 -7.75
CA ASP A 69 11.43 14.26 -8.51
C ASP A 69 12.84 13.98 -7.96
N GLU A 70 13.35 14.83 -7.05
CA GLU A 70 14.63 14.68 -6.34
C GLU A 70 14.44 13.92 -5.00
N ASN A 71 13.28 14.05 -4.36
CA ASN A 71 12.92 13.39 -3.10
C ASN A 71 12.31 11.99 -3.35
N ILE A 72 13.13 11.04 -3.75
CA ILE A 72 12.73 9.63 -3.94
C ILE A 72 12.40 9.00 -2.59
N LEU A 73 11.13 8.67 -2.37
CA LEU A 73 10.67 7.99 -1.17
C LEU A 73 10.87 6.47 -1.29
N SER A 74 11.50 5.89 -0.27
CA SER A 74 11.71 4.46 -0.09
C SER A 74 10.61 3.81 0.77
N ILE A 75 10.64 2.47 0.88
CA ILE A 75 9.80 1.74 1.83
C ILE A 75 10.23 2.02 3.28
N GLU A 76 11.50 2.41 3.50
CA GLU A 76 12.02 2.81 4.82
C GLU A 76 11.42 4.16 5.25
N ASP A 77 11.30 5.14 4.35
CA ASP A 77 10.62 6.42 4.62
C ASP A 77 9.13 6.21 4.95
N TRP A 78 8.48 5.25 4.28
CA TRP A 78 7.11 4.85 4.60
C TRP A 78 7.03 4.17 5.98
N ALA A 79 7.99 3.31 6.31
CA ALA A 79 8.09 2.65 7.62
C ALA A 79 8.29 3.66 8.75
N ASP A 80 9.13 4.68 8.55
CA ASP A 80 9.33 5.77 9.51
C ASP A 80 8.04 6.58 9.72
N GLY A 81 7.25 6.84 8.68
CA GLY A 81 5.92 7.43 8.81
C GLY A 81 4.96 6.60 9.69
N VAL A 82 4.91 5.29 9.47
CA VAL A 82 4.05 4.38 10.28
C VAL A 82 4.59 4.23 11.71
N LYS A 83 5.90 4.08 11.90
CA LYS A 83 6.55 4.03 13.22
C LYS A 83 6.31 5.33 14.00
N ALA A 84 6.43 6.50 13.37
CA ALA A 84 6.12 7.79 13.97
C ALA A 84 4.65 7.88 14.44
N PHE A 85 3.71 7.40 13.62
CA PHE A 85 2.30 7.35 13.99
C PHE A 85 2.05 6.48 15.24
N VAL A 86 2.65 5.29 15.32
CA VAL A 86 2.54 4.44 16.53
C VAL A 86 3.23 5.09 17.73
N ALA A 87 4.44 5.62 17.55
CA ALA A 87 5.21 6.30 18.59
C ALA A 87 4.52 7.56 19.16
N SER A 88 3.59 8.17 18.41
CA SER A 88 2.73 9.26 18.91
C SER A 88 1.76 8.84 20.03
N GLY A 89 1.70 7.56 20.38
CA GLY A 89 0.92 7.03 21.50
C GLY A 89 -0.57 6.83 21.21
N ARG A 90 -1.03 7.17 20.00
CA ARG A 90 -2.42 6.97 19.53
C ARG A 90 -2.93 5.53 19.70
N LEU A 91 -2.02 4.56 19.71
CA LEU A 91 -2.32 3.13 19.70
C LEU A 91 -1.92 2.42 21.01
N ASN A 92 -1.62 3.20 22.07
CA ASN A 92 -1.16 2.68 23.35
C ASN A 92 -2.19 1.75 24.01
N GLY A 93 -1.72 0.61 24.50
CA GLY A 93 -2.55 -0.42 25.11
C GLY A 93 -3.27 -1.36 24.13
N HIS A 94 -3.07 -1.20 22.81
CA HIS A 94 -3.67 -2.09 21.82
C HIS A 94 -2.73 -3.24 21.43
N LYS A 95 -3.32 -4.40 21.16
CA LYS A 95 -2.62 -5.54 20.56
C LYS A 95 -2.68 -5.39 19.04
N LEU A 96 -1.51 -5.11 18.47
CA LEU A 96 -1.35 -4.76 17.05
C LEU A 96 -1.15 -6.03 16.22
N VAL A 97 -1.80 -6.12 15.07
CA VAL A 97 -1.57 -7.14 14.05
C VAL A 97 -1.30 -6.43 12.73
N ALA A 98 -0.18 -6.73 12.08
CA ALA A 98 0.13 -6.18 10.77
C ALA A 98 -0.39 -7.10 9.66
N ILE A 99 -0.92 -6.50 8.60
CA ILE A 99 -1.23 -7.18 7.34
C ILE A 99 -0.59 -6.38 6.20
N GLY A 100 0.37 -7.00 5.53
CA GLY A 100 1.09 -6.41 4.41
C GLY A 100 0.84 -7.19 3.13
N HIS A 101 0.41 -6.50 2.05
CA HIS A 101 0.37 -7.06 0.70
C HIS A 101 1.55 -6.58 -0.13
N SER A 102 2.21 -7.47 -0.88
CA SER A 102 3.31 -7.11 -1.78
C SER A 102 4.38 -6.23 -1.08
N SER A 103 4.61 -5.00 -1.54
CA SER A 103 5.47 -3.97 -0.91
C SER A 103 5.12 -3.68 0.56
N GLY A 104 3.84 -3.76 0.94
CA GLY A 104 3.37 -3.67 2.32
C GLY A 104 3.90 -4.80 3.22
N SER A 105 4.33 -5.93 2.65
CA SER A 105 5.08 -6.95 3.39
C SER A 105 6.46 -6.44 3.77
N CYS A 106 7.19 -5.80 2.84
CA CYS A 106 8.50 -5.20 3.12
C CYS A 106 8.37 -4.08 4.16
N LEU A 107 7.37 -3.20 4.04
CA LEU A 107 7.04 -2.20 5.05
C LEU A 107 6.90 -2.84 6.43
N THR A 108 6.10 -3.91 6.53
CA THR A 108 5.86 -4.59 7.80
C THR A 108 7.15 -5.14 8.41
N GLY A 109 8.11 -5.56 7.58
CA GLY A 109 9.46 -5.91 8.03
C GLY A 109 10.21 -4.70 8.61
N TYR A 110 10.30 -3.61 7.86
CA TYR A 110 10.98 -2.38 8.32
C TYR A 110 10.33 -1.75 9.57
N THR A 111 9.01 -1.85 9.74
CA THR A 111 8.38 -1.36 10.99
C THR A 111 8.71 -2.21 12.24
N THR A 112 9.42 -3.34 12.08
CA THR A 112 9.99 -4.11 13.21
C THR A 112 11.45 -3.77 13.52
N ASP A 113 12.11 -2.93 12.72
CA ASP A 113 13.44 -2.40 13.06
C ASP A 113 13.37 -1.28 14.11
N THR A 114 14.55 -0.91 14.63
CA THR A 114 14.71 0.21 15.57
C THR A 114 15.47 1.39 14.95
N HIS A 115 15.48 1.52 13.62
CA HIS A 115 16.10 2.65 12.94
C HIS A 115 15.11 3.81 12.88
N GLY A 116 15.57 5.04 13.13
CA GLY A 116 14.74 6.27 13.17
C GLY A 116 13.78 6.36 14.37
N TYR A 117 12.98 5.31 14.59
CA TYR A 117 11.91 5.21 15.58
C TYR A 117 11.92 3.84 16.29
N PRO A 118 11.22 3.69 17.43
CA PRO A 118 11.05 2.39 18.08
C PRO A 118 10.30 1.37 17.21
N ALA A 119 10.74 0.11 17.25
CA ALA A 119 10.07 -1.01 16.60
C ALA A 119 8.62 -1.18 17.07
N ILE A 120 7.71 -1.49 16.15
CA ILE A 120 6.30 -1.72 16.46
C ILE A 120 6.13 -3.14 17.06
N PRO A 121 5.62 -3.28 18.30
CA PRO A 121 5.50 -4.58 18.98
C PRO A 121 4.25 -5.34 18.50
N TYR A 122 4.30 -5.88 17.29
CA TYR A 122 3.20 -6.68 16.73
C TYR A 122 2.97 -7.98 17.51
N LYS A 123 1.70 -8.32 17.71
CA LYS A 123 1.26 -9.60 18.27
C LYS A 123 1.24 -10.72 17.22
N ALA A 124 1.03 -10.35 15.95
CA ALA A 124 1.12 -11.22 14.78
C ALA A 124 1.38 -10.38 13.52
N ILE A 125 1.95 -11.01 12.50
CA ILE A 125 2.17 -10.45 11.17
C ILE A 125 1.56 -11.42 10.15
N ILE A 126 0.80 -10.90 9.20
CA ILE A 126 0.22 -11.66 8.08
C ILE A 126 0.76 -11.04 6.80
N LEU A 127 1.39 -11.86 5.96
CA LEU A 127 1.96 -11.43 4.68
C LEU A 127 1.16 -12.03 3.53
N VAL A 128 0.70 -11.20 2.62
CA VAL A 128 -0.08 -11.59 1.44
C VAL A 128 0.77 -11.31 0.20
N GLU A 129 1.08 -12.34 -0.58
CA GLU A 129 1.97 -12.24 -1.76
C GLU A 129 3.26 -11.44 -1.49
N PRO A 130 4.08 -11.85 -0.49
CA PRO A 130 5.19 -11.03 0.00
C PRO A 130 6.26 -10.78 -1.06
N SER A 131 6.63 -9.51 -1.27
CA SER A 131 7.77 -9.12 -2.11
C SER A 131 9.12 -9.18 -1.36
N ILE A 132 9.26 -10.12 -0.41
CA ILE A 132 10.46 -10.31 0.40
C ILE A 132 11.26 -11.47 -0.18
N SER A 133 12.59 -11.41 -0.12
CA SER A 133 13.47 -12.54 -0.48
C SER A 133 14.70 -12.56 0.41
N GLY A 134 15.17 -13.77 0.77
CA GLY A 134 16.43 -13.92 1.48
C GLY A 134 17.60 -13.43 0.62
N ARG A 135 18.62 -12.82 1.24
CA ARG A 135 19.76 -12.21 0.52
C ARG A 135 20.43 -13.19 -0.45
N GLU A 136 20.63 -14.44 -0.05
CA GLU A 136 21.27 -15.47 -0.88
C GLU A 136 20.43 -15.76 -2.14
N ALA A 137 19.17 -16.15 -1.99
CA ALA A 137 18.24 -16.38 -3.09
C ALA A 137 17.93 -15.13 -3.94
N TYR A 138 18.20 -13.93 -3.42
CA TYR A 138 18.17 -12.69 -4.19
C TYR A 138 19.43 -12.56 -5.06
N LEU A 139 20.63 -12.77 -4.51
CA LEU A 139 21.90 -12.64 -5.22
C LEU A 139 22.07 -13.73 -6.30
N GLU A 140 21.66 -14.96 -6.00
CA GLU A 140 21.68 -16.09 -6.95
C GLU A 140 20.82 -15.86 -8.20
N ASN A 141 19.77 -15.03 -8.08
CA ASN A 141 18.78 -14.79 -9.13
C ASN A 141 18.73 -13.30 -9.53
N GLN A 142 19.83 -12.56 -9.32
CA GLN A 142 19.84 -11.11 -9.44
C GLN A 142 19.49 -10.62 -10.85
N GLU A 143 20.00 -11.28 -11.90
CA GLU A 143 19.73 -10.90 -13.30
C GLU A 143 18.25 -11.09 -13.69
N GLU A 144 17.65 -12.24 -13.36
CA GLU A 144 16.23 -12.50 -13.64
C GLU A 144 15.33 -11.52 -12.88
N ARG A 145 15.64 -11.29 -11.59
CA ARG A 145 14.96 -10.29 -10.77
C ARG A 145 15.12 -8.88 -11.33
N GLN A 146 16.25 -8.57 -11.95
CA GLN A 146 16.45 -7.28 -12.60
C GLN A 146 15.58 -7.14 -13.84
N MET A 147 15.55 -8.13 -14.73
CA MET A 147 14.68 -8.12 -15.91
C MET A 147 13.20 -7.99 -15.52
N ALA A 148 12.80 -8.58 -14.38
CA ALA A 148 11.46 -8.41 -13.82
C ALA A 148 11.16 -6.96 -13.36
N VAL A 149 12.15 -6.20 -12.86
CA VAL A 149 12.01 -4.73 -12.65
C VAL A 149 11.77 -4.05 -13.96
N ASP A 150 12.66 -4.27 -14.93
CA ASP A 150 12.76 -3.41 -16.10
C ASP A 150 11.50 -3.56 -16.95
N PHE A 151 10.99 -4.79 -17.03
CA PHE A 151 9.66 -5.07 -17.56
C PHE A 151 8.55 -4.36 -16.79
N MET A 152 8.59 -4.36 -15.45
CA MET A 152 7.63 -3.65 -14.62
C MET A 152 7.71 -2.14 -14.88
N ILE A 153 8.83 -1.48 -14.62
CA ILE A 153 9.04 -0.03 -14.82
C ILE A 153 8.55 0.37 -16.22
N LYS A 154 8.92 -0.37 -17.26
CA LYS A 154 8.44 -0.12 -18.63
C LYS A 154 6.91 -0.22 -18.77
N SER A 155 6.28 -1.24 -18.18
CA SER A 155 4.82 -1.38 -18.15
C SER A 155 4.15 -0.21 -17.41
N LEU A 156 4.77 0.26 -16.33
CA LEU A 156 4.29 1.33 -15.45
C LEU A 156 4.38 2.71 -16.11
N SER A 157 5.52 3.04 -16.73
CA SER A 157 5.76 4.31 -17.43
C SER A 157 4.80 4.53 -18.61
N ASN A 158 4.21 3.45 -19.15
CA ASN A 158 3.23 3.49 -20.22
C ASN A 158 1.77 3.39 -19.74
N ARG A 159 1.51 3.47 -18.42
CA ARG A 159 0.14 3.45 -17.90
C ARG A 159 -0.59 4.75 -18.26
N ARG A 160 -1.82 4.61 -18.75
CA ARG A 160 -2.76 5.71 -18.87
C ARG A 160 -3.04 6.29 -17.48
N THR A 161 -2.97 7.61 -17.34
CA THR A 161 -3.17 8.34 -16.07
C THR A 161 -4.45 9.18 -16.03
N PHE A 162 -5.11 9.41 -17.18
CA PHE A 162 -6.27 10.29 -17.30
C PHE A 162 -7.47 9.62 -18.00
N TRP A 163 -8.66 9.80 -17.45
CA TRP A 163 -9.96 9.36 -17.99
C TRP A 163 -10.99 10.49 -17.87
N ARG A 164 -11.94 10.55 -18.80
CA ARG A 164 -12.95 11.62 -18.87
C ARG A 164 -14.08 11.47 -17.85
N SER A 165 -14.33 10.25 -17.38
CA SER A 165 -15.32 9.97 -16.35
C SER A 165 -14.99 8.67 -15.58
N ARG A 166 -15.61 8.51 -14.40
CA ARG A 166 -15.46 7.31 -13.57
C ARG A 166 -15.90 6.06 -14.33
N GLU A 167 -16.95 6.16 -15.13
CA GLU A 167 -17.46 5.07 -15.97
C GLU A 167 -16.46 4.67 -17.05
N GLU A 168 -15.75 5.63 -17.66
CA GLU A 168 -14.68 5.34 -18.63
C GLU A 168 -13.51 4.59 -17.97
N ALA A 169 -13.06 5.04 -16.80
CA ALA A 169 -11.99 4.38 -16.05
C ALA A 169 -12.41 2.98 -15.60
N ARG A 170 -13.61 2.82 -15.06
CA ARG A 170 -14.17 1.52 -14.67
C ARG A 170 -14.23 0.56 -15.86
N ALA A 171 -14.75 1.00 -16.99
CA ALA A 171 -14.82 0.19 -18.22
C ALA A 171 -13.43 -0.12 -18.81
N PHE A 172 -12.43 0.74 -18.56
CA PHE A 172 -11.04 0.51 -18.93
C PHE A 172 -10.38 -0.58 -18.05
N PHE A 173 -10.53 -0.49 -16.73
CA PHE A 173 -9.91 -1.42 -15.79
C PHE A 173 -10.60 -2.79 -15.75
N ALA A 174 -11.94 -2.85 -15.81
CA ALA A 174 -12.69 -4.11 -15.79
C ALA A 174 -12.40 -5.08 -16.95
N LYS A 175 -11.63 -4.65 -17.97
CA LYS A 175 -11.21 -5.44 -19.13
C LYS A 175 -9.71 -5.77 -19.14
N ARG A 176 -8.99 -5.51 -18.05
CA ARG A 176 -7.52 -5.63 -17.98
C ARG A 176 -7.08 -6.32 -16.69
N ILE A 177 -6.17 -7.28 -16.83
CA ILE A 177 -5.47 -7.90 -15.69
C ILE A 177 -4.54 -6.84 -15.05
N PRO A 178 -4.45 -6.76 -13.70
CA PRO A 178 -5.12 -7.61 -12.71
C PRO A 178 -6.57 -7.22 -12.39
N TRP A 179 -6.97 -5.97 -12.63
CA TRP A 179 -8.26 -5.40 -12.20
C TRP A 179 -9.52 -6.16 -12.64
N GLN A 180 -9.49 -6.85 -13.79
CA GLN A 180 -10.57 -7.73 -14.25
C GLN A 180 -10.86 -8.89 -13.28
N LEU A 181 -9.88 -9.29 -12.46
CA LEU A 181 -9.99 -10.39 -11.50
C LEU A 181 -10.32 -9.91 -10.08
N TRP A 182 -10.45 -8.59 -9.86
CA TRP A 182 -10.74 -8.02 -8.54
C TRP A 182 -12.22 -8.16 -8.18
N ASP A 183 -12.52 -8.19 -6.87
CA ASP A 183 -13.87 -7.95 -6.37
C ASP A 183 -14.36 -6.58 -6.90
N SER A 184 -15.60 -6.53 -7.41
CA SER A 184 -16.13 -5.31 -8.02
C SER A 184 -16.13 -4.12 -7.07
N ARG A 185 -16.32 -4.34 -5.76
CA ARG A 185 -16.27 -3.28 -4.74
C ARG A 185 -14.88 -2.65 -4.63
N VAL A 186 -13.84 -3.48 -4.68
CA VAL A 186 -12.43 -3.05 -4.68
C VAL A 186 -12.13 -2.24 -5.95
N LEU A 187 -12.63 -2.70 -7.11
CA LEU A 187 -12.50 -1.99 -8.38
C LEU A 187 -13.27 -0.66 -8.40
N ASP A 188 -14.44 -0.59 -7.77
CA ASP A 188 -15.26 0.62 -7.67
C ASP A 188 -14.58 1.68 -6.79
N LEU A 189 -14.03 1.27 -5.64
CA LEU A 189 -13.22 2.13 -4.76
C LEU A 189 -11.98 2.67 -5.49
N TRP A 190 -11.21 1.79 -6.14
CA TRP A 190 -10.05 2.15 -6.98
C TRP A 190 -10.37 3.25 -8.00
N VAL A 191 -11.53 3.16 -8.67
CA VAL A 191 -11.98 4.17 -9.63
C VAL A 191 -12.40 5.48 -8.95
N VAL A 192 -13.04 5.42 -7.78
CA VAL A 192 -13.42 6.62 -7.01
C VAL A 192 -12.17 7.39 -6.58
N THR A 193 -11.19 6.73 -5.98
CA THR A 193 -9.98 7.38 -5.45
C THR A 193 -9.14 8.01 -6.55
N LEU A 194 -8.97 7.33 -7.70
CA LEU A 194 -8.29 7.91 -8.87
C LEU A 194 -8.88 9.26 -9.31
N PHE A 195 -10.21 9.41 -9.25
CA PHE A 195 -10.89 10.65 -9.65
C PHE A 195 -10.82 11.75 -8.60
N SER A 196 -10.92 11.42 -7.31
CA SER A 196 -10.81 12.40 -6.22
C SER A 196 -9.44 13.11 -6.27
N LEU A 197 -8.37 12.36 -6.55
CA LEU A 197 -7.01 12.91 -6.69
C LEU A 197 -6.85 13.79 -7.93
N PHE A 198 -7.44 13.39 -9.08
CA PHE A 198 -7.35 14.18 -10.31
C PHE A 198 -7.96 15.58 -10.13
N PHE A 199 -9.17 15.69 -9.60
CA PHE A 199 -9.81 16.99 -9.39
C PHE A 199 -9.14 17.82 -8.28
N SER A 200 -8.51 17.18 -7.29
CA SER A 200 -7.71 17.90 -6.29
C SER A 200 -6.41 18.48 -6.87
N GLN A 201 -5.81 17.85 -7.88
CA GLN A 201 -4.60 18.33 -8.55
C GLN A 201 -4.90 19.24 -9.75
N HIS A 202 -6.09 19.15 -10.32
CA HIS A 202 -6.55 19.94 -11.47
C HIS A 202 -7.95 20.53 -11.23
N PRO A 203 -8.11 21.53 -10.34
CA PRO A 203 -9.40 22.12 -9.97
C PRO A 203 -10.09 22.95 -11.07
N HIS A 204 -9.53 22.98 -12.28
CA HIS A 204 -10.01 23.75 -13.44
C HIS A 204 -10.15 22.89 -14.71
N ALA A 205 -10.13 21.56 -14.59
CA ALA A 205 -10.26 20.59 -15.69
C ALA A 205 -11.67 19.98 -15.77
#